data_AF-A0A0R1MZD5-F1
#
_entry.id   AF-A0A0R1MZD5-F1
#
_cell.length_a   1.000
_cell.length_b   1.000
_cell.length_c   1.000
_cell.angle_alpha   90.00
_cell.angle_beta   90.00
_cell.angle_gamma   90.00
#
_symmetry.space_group_name_H-M   'P 1'
#
loop_
_entity.id
_entity.type
_entity.pdbx_description
1 polymer ?
#
loop_
_entity_poly.entity_id
_entity_poly.type
_entity_poly.pdbx_seq_one_letter_code
_entity_poly.pdbx_strand_id
1 'polypeptide(L)'
;MVAQQLSATDAQFVKVYSLGPTTVVYTQAPSHQEILLTNERRNILDAEIDYVLDKLCKAKQGEVDLVRGHHLAEISVPMDMRRTQIL
;
A
#
# COMPACT_ATOMS: atom_id res chain seq x y z
N MET A 1 8.26 -9.28 16.30
CA MET A 1 8.28 -7.81 16.49
C MET A 1 7.81 -7.16 15.19
N VAL A 2 6.50 -7.04 15.00
CA VAL A 2 5.83 -6.30 13.88
C VAL A 2 4.50 -5.76 14.43
N ALA A 3 3.80 -6.62 15.19
CA ALA A 3 2.59 -6.26 15.94
C ALA A 3 2.72 -5.03 16.86
N GLN A 4 3.91 -4.77 17.43
CA GLN A 4 4.11 -3.60 18.31
C GLN A 4 4.22 -2.28 17.56
N GLN A 5 4.63 -2.26 16.28
CA GLN A 5 4.59 -1.03 15.48
C GLN A 5 3.20 -0.77 14.88
N LEU A 6 2.39 -1.82 14.75
CA LEU A 6 0.99 -1.74 14.32
C LEU A 6 0.05 -1.17 15.39
N SER A 7 0.44 -1.21 16.67
CA SER A 7 -0.37 -0.71 17.79
C SER A 7 -0.44 0.83 17.90
N ALA A 8 0.29 1.55 17.05
CA ALA A 8 0.38 3.02 17.10
C ALA A 8 -0.41 3.72 15.98
N THR A 9 -1.12 2.98 15.12
CA THR A 9 -1.89 3.51 13.98
C THR A 9 -3.35 3.10 14.11
N ASP A 10 -4.30 3.91 13.63
CA ASP A 10 -5.74 3.61 13.58
C ASP A 10 -6.12 2.60 12.48
N ALA A 11 -5.14 1.87 11.95
CA ALA A 11 -5.32 0.89 10.90
C ALA A 11 -6.25 -0.24 11.37
N GLN A 12 -7.39 -0.39 10.69
CA GLN A 12 -8.38 -1.41 10.98
C GLN A 12 -8.01 -2.76 10.35
N PHE A 13 -7.31 -2.72 9.21
CA PHE A 13 -6.88 -3.92 8.50
C PHE A 13 -5.43 -3.80 8.08
N VAL A 14 -4.68 -4.88 8.29
CA VAL A 14 -3.33 -5.05 7.78
C VAL A 14 -3.27 -6.39 7.05
N LYS A 15 -2.81 -6.37 5.81
CA LYS A 15 -2.60 -7.57 4.99
C LYS A 15 -1.18 -7.56 4.44
N VAL A 16 -0.52 -8.71 4.52
CA VAL A 16 0.83 -8.88 4.01
C VAL A 16 0.80 -9.90 2.88
N TYR A 17 1.39 -9.54 1.74
CA TYR A 17 1.45 -10.34 0.54
C TYR A 17 2.90 -10.50 0.07
N SER A 18 3.16 -11.57 -0.66
CA SER A 18 4.39 -11.73 -1.42
C SER A 18 4.10 -11.52 -2.92
N LEU A 19 4.89 -10.67 -3.55
CA LEU A 19 4.95 -10.49 -5.00
C LEU A 19 6.34 -10.94 -5.47
N GLY A 20 6.49 -12.25 -5.67
CA GLY A 20 7.80 -12.86 -5.86
C GLY A 20 8.73 -12.53 -4.67
N PRO A 21 9.92 -11.90 -4.88
CA PRO A 21 10.82 -11.51 -3.81
C PRO A 21 10.44 -10.20 -3.10
N THR A 22 9.41 -9.49 -3.57
CA THR A 22 8.96 -8.22 -2.98
C THR A 22 7.87 -8.49 -1.95
N THR A 23 8.02 -7.94 -0.75
CA THR A 23 6.98 -7.95 0.28
C THR A 23 6.08 -6.73 0.10
N VAL A 24 4.76 -6.95 0.14
CA VAL A 24 3.76 -5.90 0.05
C VAL A 24 2.95 -5.88 1.34
N VAL A 25 2.99 -4.76 2.06
CA VAL A 25 2.15 -4.52 3.24
C VAL A 25 1.08 -3.53 2.84
N TYR A 26 -0.18 -3.94 2.94
CA TYR A 26 -1.34 -3.10 2.74
C TYR A 26 -1.99 -2.80 4.09
N THR A 27 -2.22 -1.53 4.38
CA THR A 27 -2.98 -1.09 5.54
C THR A 27 -4.17 -0.24 5.12
N GLN A 28 -5.26 -0.37 5.87
CA GLN A 28 -6.47 0.40 5.65
C GLN A 28 -7.00 0.94 6.97
N ALA A 29 -7.18 2.26 6.99
CA ALA A 29 -7.88 3.01 8.02
C ALA A 29 -9.16 3.63 7.41
N PRO A 30 -10.07 4.21 8.21
CA PRO A 30 -11.29 4.84 7.69
C PRO A 30 -11.05 5.98 6.69
N SER A 31 -9.93 6.69 6.81
CA SER A 31 -9.63 7.90 6.04
C SER A 31 -8.62 7.70 4.91
N HIS A 32 -7.85 6.60 4.93
CA HIS A 32 -6.74 6.40 4.00
C HIS A 32 -6.39 4.92 3.85
N GLN A 33 -5.76 4.60 2.71
CA GLN A 33 -5.16 3.31 2.42
C GLN A 33 -3.68 3.52 2.13
N GLU A 34 -2.82 2.69 2.72
CA GLU A 34 -1.38 2.75 2.47
C GLU A 34 -0.88 1.40 1.94
N ILE A 35 0.12 1.46 1.07
CA ILE A 35 0.83 0.29 0.57
C ILE A 35 2.32 0.54 0.71
N LEU A 36 3.01 -0.37 1.39
CA LEU A 36 4.46 -0.44 1.44
C LEU A 36 4.95 -1.62 0.60
N LEU A 37 5.81 -1.36 -0.38
CA LEU A 37 6.53 -2.39 -1.13
C LEU A 37 8.01 -2.35 -0.71
N THR A 38 8.56 -3.50 -0.31
CA THR A 38 9.99 -3.60 0.00
C THR A 38 10.62 -4.86 -0.57
N ASN A 39 11.88 -4.77 -0.97
CA ASN A 39 12.63 -5.87 -1.54
C ASN A 39 14.07 -5.84 -1.03
N GLU A 40 14.57 -6.95 -0.46
CA GLU A 40 15.89 -6.94 0.18
C GLU A 40 17.08 -6.70 -0.79
N ARG A 41 16.88 -6.91 -2.09
CA ARG A 41 17.98 -7.01 -3.08
C ARG A 41 18.01 -5.90 -4.12
N ARG A 42 16.88 -5.25 -4.41
CA ARG A 42 16.79 -4.24 -5.48
C ARG A 42 15.70 -3.22 -5.19
N ASN A 43 15.75 -2.10 -5.91
CA ASN A 43 14.65 -1.15 -5.95
C ASN A 43 13.37 -1.77 -6.53
N ILE A 44 12.23 -1.24 -6.09
CA ILE A 44 10.90 -1.62 -6.57
C ILE A 44 10.73 -1.10 -7.99
N LEU A 45 10.22 -1.96 -8.87
CA LEU A 45 9.97 -1.64 -10.28
C LEU A 45 8.57 -1.06 -10.47
N ASP A 46 8.40 -0.23 -11.50
CA ASP A 46 7.11 0.39 -11.83
C ASP A 46 6.02 -0.65 -12.10
N ALA A 47 6.38 -1.74 -12.77
CA ALA A 47 5.45 -2.84 -13.04
C ALA A 47 4.93 -3.52 -11.76
N GLU A 48 5.72 -3.53 -10.68
CA GLU A 48 5.27 -4.06 -9.38
C GLU A 48 4.28 -3.08 -8.72
N ILE A 49 4.57 -1.78 -8.78
CA ILE A 49 3.70 -0.72 -8.27
C ILE A 49 2.36 -0.72 -9.02
N ASP A 50 2.40 -0.73 -10.35
CA ASP A 50 1.20 -0.76 -11.20
C ASP A 50 0.34 -1.99 -10.94
N TYR A 51 0.98 -3.16 -10.80
CA TYR A 51 0.27 -4.41 -10.51
C TYR A 51 -0.46 -4.33 -9.17
N VAL A 52 0.22 -3.85 -8.11
CA VAL A 52 -0.37 -3.77 -6.77
C VAL A 52 -1.47 -2.73 -6.72
N LEU A 53 -1.30 -1.56 -7.36
CA LEU A 53 -2.33 -0.52 -7.47
C LEU A 53 -3.60 -1.04 -8.18
N ASP A 54 -3.47 -1.76 -9.30
CA ASP A 54 -4.62 -2.36 -9.98
C ASP A 54 -5.34 -3.38 -9.08
N LYS A 55 -4.58 -4.24 -8.39
CA LYS A 55 -5.17 -5.34 -7.61
C LYS A 55 -5.81 -4.88 -6.30
N LEU A 56 -5.20 -3.94 -5.59
CA LEU A 56 -5.64 -3.56 -4.25
C LEU A 56 -6.55 -2.33 -4.25
N CYS A 57 -6.27 -1.33 -5.10
CA CYS A 57 -6.93 -0.02 -5.03
C CYS A 57 -7.71 0.35 -6.29
N LYS A 58 -7.54 -0.38 -7.41
CA LYS A 58 -8.10 -0.03 -8.73
C LYS A 58 -7.69 1.38 -9.18
N ALA A 59 -6.44 1.75 -8.91
CA ALA A 59 -5.87 3.06 -9.20
C ALA A 59 -4.62 2.94 -10.11
N LYS A 60 -4.10 4.09 -10.57
CA LYS A 60 -2.85 4.21 -11.32
C LYS A 60 -1.84 5.09 -10.59
N GLN A 61 -0.55 4.99 -10.93
CA GLN A 61 0.52 5.78 -10.28
C GLN A 61 0.30 7.30 -10.31
N GLY A 62 -0.38 7.83 -11.34
CA GLY A 62 -0.69 9.27 -11.43
C GLY A 62 -1.86 9.75 -10.57
N GLU A 63 -2.53 8.85 -9.85
CA GLU A 63 -3.74 9.13 -9.06
C GLU A 63 -3.47 9.02 -7.55
N VAL A 64 -2.23 8.75 -7.16
CA VAL A 64 -1.80 8.43 -5.79
C VAL A 64 -0.57 9.25 -5.43
N ASP A 65 -0.31 9.39 -4.14
CA ASP A 65 1.00 9.88 -3.69
C ASP A 65 1.98 8.70 -3.63
N LEU A 66 3.13 8.83 -4.29
CA LEU A 66 4.13 7.78 -4.43
C LEU A 66 5.50 8.31 -3.99
N VAL A 67 6.01 7.75 -2.91
CA VAL A 67 7.35 8.03 -2.39
C VAL A 67 8.24 6.82 -2.67
N ARG A 68 9.46 7.07 -3.17
CA ARG A 68 10.44 6.02 -3.46
C ARG A 68 11.66 6.18 -2.58
N GLY A 69 12.12 5.05 -2.03
CA GLY A 69 13.34 4.95 -1.26
C GLY A 69 14.25 3.85 -1.80
N HIS A 70 15.40 3.67 -1.14
CA HIS A 70 16.27 2.53 -1.42
C HIS A 70 15.51 1.25 -1.08
N HIS A 71 15.29 0.40 -2.08
CA HIS A 71 14.63 -0.90 -1.91
C HIS A 71 13.18 -0.80 -1.39
N LEU A 72 12.55 0.36 -1.58
CA LEU A 72 11.28 0.71 -0.96
C LEU A 72 10.41 1.57 -1.90
N ALA A 73 9.10 1.33 -1.88
CA ALA A 73 8.12 2.26 -2.40
C ALA A 73 6.93 2.35 -1.42
N GLU A 74 6.51 3.56 -1.13
CA GLU A 74 5.37 3.90 -0.28
C GLU A 74 4.30 4.56 -1.13
N ILE A 75 3.06 4.11 -0.99
CA ILE A 75 1.92 4.58 -1.77
C ILE A 75 0.81 4.96 -0.81
N SER A 76 0.39 6.22 -0.86
CA SER A 76 -0.78 6.71 -0.14
C SER A 76 -1.92 6.94 -1.11
N VAL A 77 -3.03 6.24 -0.89
CA VAL A 77 -4.25 6.38 -1.69
C VAL A 77 -5.28 7.16 -0.87
N PRO A 78 -5.62 8.41 -1.28
CA PRO A 78 -6.66 9.15 -0.60
C PRO A 78 -8.00 8.43 -0.78
N MET A 79 -8.67 8.06 0.32
CA MET A 79 -10.01 7.50 0.22
C MET A 79 -11.00 8.64 -0.09
N ASP A 80 -11.51 8.68 -1.32
CA ASP A 80 -12.67 9.53 -1.62
C ASP A 80 -13.87 8.97 -0.85
N MET A 81 -14.34 9.72 0.17
CA MET A 81 -15.50 9.36 1.02
C MET A 81 -16.80 9.13 0.22
N ARG A 82 -16.81 9.38 -1.10
CA ARG A 82 -17.96 9.20 -1.99
C ARG A 82 -18.28 7.75 -2.38
N ARG A 83 -17.58 6.73 -1.87
CA ARG A 83 -17.95 5.31 -2.07
C ARG A 83 -18.71 4.67 -0.90
N THR A 84 -18.92 5.38 0.21
CA THR A 84 -19.83 4.93 1.27
C THR A 84 -21.18 5.61 1.11
N GLN A 85 -21.91 5.26 0.05
CA GLN A 85 -23.36 5.36 0.06
C GLN A 85 -23.94 4.30 -0.88
N ILE A 86 -24.89 3.56 -0.31
CA ILE A 86 -25.81 2.60 -0.94
C ILE A 86 -25.23 1.18 -1.08
N LEU A 87 -25.55 0.31 -0.10
CA LEU A 87 -26.63 -0.69 -0.21
C LEU A 87 -27.24 -0.91 1.18
#